data_AF-A0A8T6MS73-F1
#
_entry.id   AF-A0A8T6MS73-F1
#
_cell.length_a   1.000
_cell.length_b   1.000
_cell.length_c   1.000
_cell.angle_alpha   90.00
_cell.angle_beta   90.00
_cell.angle_gamma   90.00
#
_symmetry.space_group_name_H-M   'P 1'
#
loop_
_entity.id
_entity.type
_entity.pdbx_description
1 polymer ?
#
loop_
_entity_poly.entity_id
_entity_poly.type
_entity_poly.pdbx_seq_one_letter_code
_entity_poly.pdbx_strand_id
1 'polypeptide(L)'
;MASSVKNSYKKVLADLVEHNKWFENSIPLIASENVPSPAVKEALLSDFGNRYAEGWPGERVYAGCVYIDKVEIECMNLAKKLYKAKFADVRPISGVVANLAIYSAFSNPGDVMIAPSIPAGGHISHGKKEHSGTAGLVHGLDIEFYPFDAEEMTIDVDKTKEKIKELEKANRLPKMAMFGGSLFLFPHPVKELSEFLHSYNIHINYDAAHVAGLIAGGQFQDPLREGADTMTMSTHKTLFGPQGGLVLGGEQHGEAIKKATFPGLTSSHHIHHMAAKAIAFAEALEFGKAYAKDVIKNAKALADALSAAGFKVLGEKRGYTKSHQIAVNVLDYSDGGKVEADLEKANIIVNRQLIPGDIKAGRNYFHPGGIRLGVSELTRLGMKPTEMKEIADFIKKVVIDKKDPKKLAAKVKSFRKDYQKVHYCFDNKLGAYEYVKLR
;
A
#
# COMPACT_ATOMS: atom_id res chain seq x y z
N MET A 1 1.73 40.14 -16.97
CA MET A 1 1.49 39.25 -15.81
C MET A 1 0.15 38.50 -15.88
N ALA A 2 -0.98 39.14 -16.22
CA ALA A 2 -2.26 38.41 -16.38
C ALA A 2 -2.21 37.29 -17.46
N SER A 3 -1.40 37.49 -18.51
CA SER A 3 -1.15 36.47 -19.54
C SER A 3 -0.34 35.26 -19.03
N SER A 4 0.54 35.43 -18.04
CA SER A 4 1.40 34.35 -17.55
C SER A 4 0.67 33.41 -16.58
N VAL A 5 -0.19 33.94 -15.68
CA VAL A 5 -0.96 33.10 -14.74
C VAL A 5 -2.03 32.26 -15.48
N LYS A 6 -2.72 32.86 -16.46
CA LYS A 6 -3.69 32.11 -17.30
C LYS A 6 -3.02 31.02 -18.12
N ASN A 7 -1.77 31.23 -18.54
CA ASN A 7 -0.98 30.20 -19.21
C ASN A 7 -0.60 29.06 -18.25
N SER A 8 -0.20 29.36 -17.01
CA SER A 8 0.04 28.32 -15.98
C SER A 8 -1.22 27.49 -15.72
N TYR A 9 -2.39 28.12 -15.58
CA TYR A 9 -3.67 27.43 -15.44
C TYR A 9 -3.93 26.46 -16.60
N LYS A 10 -3.77 26.92 -17.84
CA LYS A 10 -3.95 26.08 -19.03
C LYS A 10 -2.93 24.94 -19.09
N LYS A 11 -1.68 25.22 -18.73
CA LYS A 11 -0.60 24.23 -18.75
C LYS A 11 -0.87 23.09 -17.77
N VAL A 12 -1.22 23.39 -16.52
CA VAL A 12 -1.57 22.38 -15.52
C VAL A 12 -2.69 21.48 -16.04
N LEU A 13 -3.75 22.07 -16.61
CA LEU A 13 -4.87 21.30 -17.14
C LEU A 13 -4.51 20.44 -18.36
N ALA A 14 -3.57 20.90 -19.20
CA ALA A 14 -3.06 20.12 -20.32
C ALA A 14 -2.18 18.94 -19.83
N ASP A 15 -1.30 19.19 -18.86
CA ASP A 15 -0.43 18.16 -18.28
C ASP A 15 -1.24 17.04 -17.61
N LEU A 16 -2.38 17.36 -16.98
CA LEU A 16 -3.30 16.34 -16.45
C LEU A 16 -3.88 15.45 -17.55
N VAL A 17 -4.27 16.02 -18.70
CA VAL A 17 -4.80 15.24 -19.84
C VAL A 17 -3.71 14.36 -20.44
N GLU A 18 -2.50 14.89 -20.61
CA GLU A 18 -1.37 14.12 -21.15
C GLU A 18 -0.92 13.02 -20.18
N HIS A 19 -1.00 13.21 -18.86
CA HIS A 19 -0.73 12.17 -17.89
C HIS A 19 -1.72 10.99 -18.02
N ASN A 20 -3.02 11.28 -18.08
CA ASN A 20 -4.04 10.25 -18.31
C ASN A 20 -3.78 9.48 -19.60
N LYS A 21 -3.52 10.20 -20.70
CA LYS A 21 -3.20 9.60 -21.99
C LYS A 21 -1.90 8.79 -21.96
N TRP A 22 -0.91 9.19 -21.18
CA TRP A 22 0.31 8.41 -21.02
C TRP A 22 0.01 7.07 -20.34
N PHE A 23 -0.73 7.07 -19.23
CA PHE A 23 -1.11 5.85 -18.51
C PHE A 23 -2.07 4.94 -19.30
N GLU A 24 -2.95 5.48 -20.16
CA GLU A 24 -3.70 4.69 -21.15
C GLU A 24 -2.78 3.81 -22.01
N ASN A 25 -1.56 4.30 -22.28
CA ASN A 25 -0.58 3.68 -23.16
C ASN A 25 0.57 2.97 -22.42
N SER A 26 0.53 2.90 -21.08
CA SER A 26 1.59 2.35 -20.24
C SER A 26 1.15 1.11 -19.47
N ILE A 27 2.10 0.25 -19.12
CA ILE A 27 1.90 -0.89 -18.21
C ILE A 27 2.28 -0.44 -16.79
N PRO A 28 1.30 -0.16 -15.90
CA PRO A 28 1.57 0.23 -14.52
C PRO A 28 1.89 -1.01 -13.66
N LEU A 29 3.10 -1.05 -13.12
CA LEU A 29 3.61 -2.11 -12.25
C LEU A 29 4.09 -1.59 -10.89
N ILE A 30 3.83 -0.33 -10.54
CA ILE A 30 4.13 0.17 -9.20
C ILE A 30 3.20 -0.52 -8.20
N ALA A 31 3.79 -1.27 -7.26
CA ALA A 31 3.04 -2.11 -6.31
C ALA A 31 2.15 -1.33 -5.32
N SER A 32 2.26 -0.02 -5.24
CA SER A 32 1.42 0.86 -4.41
C SER A 32 0.32 1.55 -5.19
N GLU A 33 0.19 1.29 -6.49
CA GLU A 33 -0.81 1.92 -7.36
C GLU A 33 -1.96 0.97 -7.69
N ASN A 34 -3.10 1.58 -7.98
CA ASN A 34 -4.29 0.94 -8.49
C ASN A 34 -5.21 2.00 -9.11
N VAL A 35 -6.17 1.56 -9.91
CA VAL A 35 -7.10 2.45 -10.60
C VAL A 35 -8.50 2.37 -9.97
N PRO A 36 -9.07 3.44 -9.40
CA PRO A 36 -10.43 3.40 -8.82
C PRO A 36 -11.52 3.25 -9.90
N SER A 37 -12.69 2.76 -9.51
CA SER A 37 -13.85 2.69 -10.40
C SER A 37 -14.43 4.08 -10.71
N PRO A 38 -15.22 4.23 -11.79
CA PRO A 38 -15.92 5.48 -12.09
C PRO A 38 -16.76 6.02 -10.91
N ALA A 39 -17.46 5.16 -10.18
CA ALA A 39 -18.27 5.57 -9.03
C ALA A 39 -17.42 6.12 -7.87
N VAL A 40 -16.23 5.53 -7.63
CA VAL A 40 -15.27 6.05 -6.65
C VAL A 40 -14.77 7.43 -7.08
N LYS A 41 -14.49 7.64 -8.38
CA LYS A 41 -14.09 8.96 -8.93
C LYS A 41 -15.22 9.99 -8.80
N GLU A 42 -16.47 9.59 -9.03
CA GLU A 42 -17.63 10.46 -8.87
C GLU A 42 -17.79 10.95 -7.42
N ALA A 43 -17.66 10.06 -6.43
CA ALA A 43 -17.72 10.44 -5.02
C ALA A 43 -16.61 11.43 -4.63
N LEU A 44 -15.40 11.27 -5.18
CA LEU A 44 -14.29 12.21 -4.98
C LEU A 44 -14.59 13.61 -5.53
N LEU A 45 -15.41 13.72 -6.57
CA LEU A 45 -15.78 14.98 -7.22
C LEU A 45 -17.02 15.65 -6.60
N SER A 46 -17.69 14.97 -5.67
CA SER A 46 -18.92 15.47 -5.04
C SER A 46 -18.67 16.65 -4.10
N ASP A 47 -19.75 17.36 -3.77
CA ASP A 47 -19.70 18.51 -2.85
C ASP A 47 -19.25 18.15 -1.43
N PHE A 48 -19.15 16.86 -1.08
CA PHE A 48 -18.52 16.39 0.16
C PHE A 48 -17.09 16.94 0.33
N GLY A 49 -16.40 17.32 -0.76
CA GLY A 49 -15.08 17.93 -0.71
C GLY A 49 -15.04 19.33 -0.10
N ASN A 50 -16.19 20.01 -0.02
CA ASN A 50 -16.32 21.40 0.42
C ASN A 50 -16.97 21.53 1.81
N ARG A 51 -17.19 20.41 2.51
CA ARG A 51 -17.91 20.37 3.80
C ARG A 51 -16.96 20.04 4.95
N TYR A 52 -17.42 20.32 6.16
CA TYR A 52 -16.66 20.16 7.40
C TYR A 52 -17.44 19.26 8.36
N ALA A 53 -16.77 18.29 8.98
CA ALA A 53 -17.40 17.33 9.89
C ALA A 53 -16.41 16.86 10.97
N GLU A 54 -16.13 17.75 11.92
CA GLU A 54 -15.34 17.43 13.11
C GLU A 54 -16.10 16.54 14.09
N GLY A 55 -15.36 15.71 14.81
CA GLY A 55 -15.91 14.81 15.82
C GLY A 55 -16.31 13.44 15.26
N TRP A 56 -17.24 12.80 15.96
CA TRP A 56 -17.77 11.47 15.64
C TRP A 56 -19.20 11.61 15.10
N PRO A 57 -19.71 10.71 14.24
CA PRO A 57 -21.12 10.71 13.84
C PRO A 57 -22.07 10.78 15.05
N GLY A 58 -23.01 11.72 15.02
CA GLY A 58 -23.91 12.03 16.15
C GLY A 58 -23.34 12.96 17.23
N GLU A 59 -22.04 13.24 17.21
CA GLU A 59 -21.31 14.08 18.19
C GLU A 59 -20.53 15.19 17.48
N ARG A 60 -21.12 15.77 16.44
CA ARG A 60 -20.45 16.73 15.57
C ARG A 60 -20.34 18.11 16.23
N VAL A 61 -19.20 18.76 16.01
CA VAL A 61 -18.98 20.15 16.42
C VAL A 61 -19.79 21.12 15.54
N TYR A 62 -20.03 20.76 14.28
CA TYR A 62 -20.74 21.59 13.30
C TYR A 62 -22.08 20.97 12.87
N ALA A 63 -23.05 21.84 12.61
CA ALA A 63 -24.31 21.47 11.96
C ALA A 63 -24.11 21.12 10.47
N GLY A 64 -25.14 20.57 9.82
CA GLY A 64 -25.11 20.23 8.38
C GLY A 64 -24.56 18.84 8.05
N CYS A 65 -24.29 18.00 9.06
CA CYS A 65 -23.68 16.67 8.88
C CYS A 65 -24.66 15.53 8.61
N VAL A 66 -25.96 15.80 8.38
CA VAL A 66 -27.03 14.78 8.30
C VAL A 66 -26.71 13.63 7.32
N TYR A 67 -26.22 13.95 6.12
CA TYR A 67 -25.86 12.94 5.12
C TYR A 67 -24.40 12.46 5.27
N ILE A 68 -23.53 13.31 5.81
CA ILE A 68 -22.13 12.94 6.08
C ILE A 68 -22.09 11.82 7.12
N ASP A 69 -22.86 11.93 8.20
CA ASP A 69 -22.96 10.92 9.26
C ASP A 69 -23.50 9.59 8.71
N LYS A 70 -24.52 9.64 7.85
CA LYS A 70 -25.06 8.43 7.19
C LYS A 70 -23.99 7.71 6.37
N VAL A 71 -23.24 8.46 5.57
CA VAL A 71 -22.17 7.89 4.72
C VAL A 71 -20.99 7.41 5.57
N GLU A 72 -20.60 8.12 6.63
CA GLU A 72 -19.52 7.71 7.53
C GLU A 72 -19.85 6.45 8.31
N ILE A 73 -21.08 6.35 8.83
CA ILE A 73 -21.59 5.15 9.49
C ILE A 73 -21.58 3.96 8.51
N GLU A 74 -22.05 4.16 7.28
CA GLU A 74 -22.02 3.08 6.27
C GLU A 74 -20.58 2.69 5.92
N CYS A 75 -19.69 3.65 5.74
CA CYS A 75 -18.26 3.40 5.49
C CYS A 75 -17.63 2.55 6.61
N MET A 76 -17.90 2.91 7.87
CA MET A 76 -17.44 2.13 9.03
C MET A 76 -18.07 0.73 9.08
N ASN A 77 -19.35 0.59 8.76
CA ASN A 77 -20.03 -0.70 8.73
C ASN A 77 -19.46 -1.62 7.64
N LEU A 78 -19.20 -1.10 6.45
CA LEU A 78 -18.57 -1.83 5.35
C LEU A 78 -17.14 -2.23 5.71
N ALA A 79 -16.36 -1.34 6.32
CA ALA A 79 -15.01 -1.66 6.81
C ALA A 79 -15.03 -2.79 7.84
N LYS A 80 -15.92 -2.71 8.84
CA LYS A 80 -16.09 -3.77 9.85
C LYS A 80 -16.47 -5.11 9.21
N LYS A 81 -17.38 -5.10 8.22
CA LYS A 81 -17.77 -6.32 7.48
C LYS A 81 -16.59 -6.91 6.70
N LEU A 82 -15.86 -6.09 5.93
CA LEU A 82 -14.71 -6.54 5.12
C LEU A 82 -13.66 -7.27 5.94
N TYR A 83 -13.31 -6.71 7.10
CA TYR A 83 -12.21 -7.20 7.92
C TYR A 83 -12.68 -7.94 9.17
N LYS A 84 -13.97 -8.24 9.30
CA LYS A 84 -14.58 -8.86 10.49
C LYS A 84 -14.12 -8.18 11.79
N ALA A 85 -13.98 -6.86 11.76
CA ALA A 85 -13.50 -6.06 12.88
C ALA A 85 -14.69 -5.53 13.70
N LYS A 86 -14.48 -5.28 14.99
CA LYS A 86 -15.52 -4.73 15.86
C LYS A 86 -15.55 -3.20 15.84
N PHE A 87 -14.39 -2.57 15.67
CA PHE A 87 -14.22 -1.14 15.53
C PHE A 87 -13.54 -0.79 14.20
N ALA A 88 -13.93 0.33 13.61
CA ALA A 88 -13.30 0.92 12.43
C ALA A 88 -13.32 2.44 12.52
N ASP A 89 -12.19 3.08 12.24
CA ASP A 89 -12.07 4.52 12.08
C ASP A 89 -11.63 4.85 10.64
N VAL A 90 -12.54 5.45 9.89
CA VAL A 90 -12.40 5.76 8.45
C VAL A 90 -11.86 7.17 8.19
N ARG A 91 -11.64 7.96 9.24
CA ARG A 91 -11.23 9.36 9.18
C ARG A 91 -9.75 9.60 8.83
N PRO A 92 -8.79 8.68 9.07
CA PRO A 92 -7.40 8.91 8.68
C PRO A 92 -7.26 9.24 7.17
N ILE A 93 -6.56 10.34 6.87
CA ILE A 93 -6.40 10.87 5.52
C ILE A 93 -5.26 10.22 4.73
N SER A 94 -4.43 9.40 5.39
CA SER A 94 -3.39 8.59 4.76
C SER A 94 -3.04 7.39 5.64
N GLY A 95 -2.34 6.40 5.07
CA GLY A 95 -1.82 5.27 5.86
C GLY A 95 -0.84 5.72 6.95
N VAL A 96 -0.06 6.78 6.69
CA VAL A 96 0.87 7.35 7.69
C VAL A 96 0.11 7.97 8.86
N VAL A 97 -1.01 8.67 8.58
CA VAL A 97 -1.87 9.23 9.63
C VAL A 97 -2.58 8.11 10.42
N ALA A 98 -2.95 7.01 9.77
CA ALA A 98 -3.49 5.85 10.46
C ALA A 98 -2.45 5.22 11.41
N ASN A 99 -1.19 5.08 10.98
CA ASN A 99 -0.09 4.63 11.84
C ASN A 99 0.15 5.59 13.00
N LEU A 100 0.16 6.89 12.73
CA LEU A 100 0.36 7.91 13.76
C LEU A 100 -0.76 7.89 14.81
N ALA A 101 -2.02 7.62 14.40
CA ALA A 101 -3.13 7.48 15.34
C ALA A 101 -2.92 6.32 16.32
N ILE A 102 -2.34 5.20 15.84
CA ILE A 102 -1.99 4.07 16.70
C ILE A 102 -0.82 4.40 17.63
N TYR A 103 0.21 5.07 17.13
CA TYR A 103 1.32 5.51 17.97
C TYR A 103 0.81 6.43 19.09
N SER A 104 0.02 7.44 18.76
CA SER A 104 -0.53 8.38 19.74
C SER A 104 -1.54 7.74 20.70
N ALA A 105 -2.22 6.66 20.31
CA ALA A 105 -3.18 5.98 21.17
C ALA A 105 -2.52 5.01 22.16
N PHE A 106 -1.38 4.40 21.80
CA PHE A 106 -0.82 3.25 22.54
C PHE A 106 0.67 3.39 22.92
N SER A 107 1.29 4.55 22.67
CA SER A 107 2.64 4.84 23.12
C SER A 107 2.86 6.34 23.36
N ASN A 108 3.94 6.65 24.08
CA ASN A 108 4.40 8.00 24.35
C ASN A 108 5.75 8.26 23.66
N PRO A 109 6.14 9.53 23.44
CA PRO A 109 7.50 9.86 23.05
C PRO A 109 8.53 9.23 24.02
N GLY A 110 9.58 8.63 23.47
CA GLY A 110 10.60 7.89 24.22
C GLY A 110 10.32 6.41 24.43
N ASP A 111 9.08 5.93 24.20
CA ASP A 111 8.80 4.50 24.22
C ASP A 111 9.50 3.78 23.07
N VAL A 112 9.84 2.50 23.31
CA VAL A 112 10.46 1.65 22.30
C VAL A 112 9.40 0.98 21.44
N MET A 113 9.60 0.95 20.12
CA MET A 113 8.82 0.15 19.18
C MET A 113 9.75 -0.76 18.37
N ILE A 114 9.33 -2.01 18.16
CA ILE A 114 10.02 -2.92 17.23
C ILE A 114 9.27 -2.98 15.89
N ALA A 115 10.00 -2.85 14.78
CA ALA A 115 9.42 -2.83 13.42
C ALA A 115 10.37 -3.44 12.36
N PRO A 116 9.90 -3.76 11.14
CA PRO A 116 10.81 -4.13 10.05
C PRO A 116 11.66 -2.94 9.60
N SER A 117 12.94 -3.20 9.29
CA SER A 117 13.80 -2.19 8.65
C SER A 117 13.45 -2.01 7.17
N ILE A 118 13.78 -0.86 6.56
CA ILE A 118 13.51 -0.61 5.13
C ILE A 118 14.12 -1.70 4.21
N PRO A 119 15.39 -2.15 4.39
CA PRO A 119 15.94 -3.24 3.58
C PRO A 119 15.27 -4.60 3.80
N ALA A 120 14.67 -4.81 4.97
CA ALA A 120 13.81 -5.97 5.28
C ALA A 120 12.36 -5.79 4.80
N GLY A 121 12.09 -4.72 4.03
CA GLY A 121 10.79 -4.42 3.45
C GLY A 121 9.90 -3.51 4.28
N GLY A 122 10.36 -2.97 5.40
CA GLY A 122 9.62 -2.01 6.24
C GLY A 122 9.21 -0.73 5.51
N HIS A 123 8.32 0.04 6.14
CA HIS A 123 7.87 1.33 5.61
C HIS A 123 8.54 2.50 6.34
N ILE A 124 8.73 3.62 5.64
CA ILE A 124 9.40 4.80 6.22
C ILE A 124 8.66 5.34 7.46
N SER A 125 7.34 5.16 7.54
CA SER A 125 6.56 5.58 8.72
C SER A 125 6.84 4.78 9.99
N HIS A 126 7.53 3.64 9.87
CA HIS A 126 7.96 2.82 11.01
C HIS A 126 9.41 3.14 11.42
N GLY A 127 10.09 4.00 10.65
CA GLY A 127 11.52 4.20 10.72
C GLY A 127 12.01 5.11 11.86
N LYS A 128 13.32 5.03 12.09
CA LYS A 128 14.06 5.86 13.04
C LYS A 128 14.06 7.34 12.67
N LYS A 129 14.34 8.19 13.67
CA LYS A 129 14.50 9.63 13.52
C LYS A 129 15.61 10.00 12.53
N GLU A 130 16.74 9.29 12.53
CA GLU A 130 17.90 9.57 11.66
C GLU A 130 17.59 9.33 10.18
N HIS A 131 16.54 8.56 9.88
CA HIS A 131 16.06 8.28 8.53
C HIS A 131 14.77 9.04 8.20
N SER A 132 14.45 10.08 8.98
CA SER A 132 13.22 10.87 8.85
C SER A 132 11.93 10.03 8.91
N GLY A 133 11.97 8.90 9.63
CA GLY A 133 10.81 8.02 9.75
C GLY A 133 9.75 8.60 10.67
N THR A 134 8.47 8.49 10.32
CA THR A 134 7.37 9.12 11.06
C THR A 134 7.35 8.72 12.54
N ALA A 135 7.52 7.43 12.85
CA ALA A 135 7.53 6.95 14.23
C ALA A 135 8.61 7.62 15.08
N GLY A 136 9.86 7.66 14.60
CA GLY A 136 10.97 8.26 15.35
C GLY A 136 11.05 9.79 15.28
N LEU A 137 10.80 10.39 14.10
CA LEU A 137 10.93 11.83 13.89
C LEU A 137 9.71 12.61 14.39
N VAL A 138 8.49 12.14 14.10
CA VAL A 138 7.26 12.90 14.35
C VAL A 138 6.66 12.53 15.70
N HIS A 139 6.54 11.23 16.01
CA HIS A 139 5.99 10.80 17.31
C HIS A 139 7.05 10.73 18.41
N GLY A 140 8.32 10.50 18.06
CA GLY A 140 9.42 10.45 19.02
C GLY A 140 9.68 9.06 19.61
N LEU A 141 9.33 7.98 18.90
CA LEU A 141 9.62 6.61 19.33
C LEU A 141 11.08 6.22 19.10
N ASP A 142 11.61 5.40 20.00
CA ASP A 142 12.88 4.73 19.80
C ASP A 142 12.66 3.40 19.06
N ILE A 143 13.26 3.24 17.87
CA ILE A 143 12.94 2.13 16.98
C ILE A 143 14.01 1.05 17.05
N GLU A 144 13.62 -0.14 17.47
CA GLU A 144 14.38 -1.38 17.27
C GLU A 144 13.87 -2.11 16.03
N PHE A 145 14.72 -2.93 15.41
CA PHE A 145 14.34 -3.68 14.22
C PHE A 145 14.15 -5.16 14.52
N TYR A 146 13.12 -5.76 13.91
CA TYR A 146 12.99 -7.21 13.87
C TYR A 146 14.21 -7.83 13.19
N PRO A 147 14.75 -8.92 13.76
CA PRO A 147 15.58 -9.85 13.00
C PRO A 147 14.84 -10.35 11.75
N PHE A 148 15.53 -10.37 10.62
CA PHE A 148 14.96 -10.71 9.31
C PHE A 148 15.77 -11.83 8.66
N ASP A 149 15.06 -12.84 8.17
CA ASP A 149 15.63 -13.89 7.34
C ASP A 149 15.52 -13.48 5.86
N ALA A 150 16.67 -13.24 5.25
CA ALA A 150 16.76 -12.80 3.86
C ALA A 150 16.47 -13.91 2.84
N GLU A 151 16.59 -15.18 3.22
CA GLU A 151 16.25 -16.31 2.35
C GLU A 151 14.74 -16.58 2.41
N GLU A 152 14.16 -16.61 3.62
CA GLU A 152 12.73 -16.82 3.83
C GLU A 152 11.89 -15.55 3.55
N MET A 153 12.56 -14.40 3.42
CA MET A 153 11.98 -13.09 3.18
C MET A 153 10.89 -12.73 4.21
N THR A 154 11.15 -13.03 5.49
CA THR A 154 10.24 -12.76 6.60
C THR A 154 10.98 -12.53 7.92
N ILE A 155 10.24 -12.12 8.95
CA ILE A 155 10.74 -11.95 10.30
C ILE A 155 11.17 -13.30 10.88
N ASP A 156 12.34 -13.35 11.51
CA ASP A 156 12.85 -14.53 12.21
C ASP A 156 12.23 -14.61 13.62
N VAL A 157 11.42 -15.63 13.87
CA VAL A 157 10.64 -15.78 15.10
C VAL A 157 11.54 -15.97 16.32
N ASP A 158 12.50 -16.88 16.25
CA ASP A 158 13.32 -17.24 17.41
C ASP A 158 14.28 -16.12 17.77
N LYS A 159 14.94 -15.52 16.77
CA LYS A 159 15.78 -14.34 17.01
C LYS A 159 14.98 -13.14 17.51
N THR A 160 13.72 -12.99 17.09
CA THR A 160 12.84 -11.94 17.63
C THR A 160 12.58 -12.17 19.12
N LYS A 161 12.29 -13.40 19.53
CA LYS A 161 12.08 -13.73 20.96
C LYS A 161 13.34 -13.45 21.79
N GLU A 162 14.52 -13.79 21.27
CA GLU A 162 15.80 -13.47 21.91
C GLU A 162 16.00 -11.96 22.05
N LYS A 163 15.79 -11.20 20.98
CA LYS A 163 15.92 -9.74 20.96
C LYS A 163 15.00 -9.05 21.98
N ILE A 164 13.76 -9.51 22.13
CA ILE A 164 12.82 -8.96 23.13
C ILE A 164 13.33 -9.21 24.55
N LYS A 165 13.83 -10.42 24.85
CA LYS A 165 14.43 -10.74 26.16
C LYS A 165 15.68 -9.90 26.46
N GLU A 166 16.48 -9.59 25.45
CA GLU A 166 17.63 -8.69 25.60
C GLU A 166 17.20 -7.25 25.89
N LEU A 167 16.19 -6.75 25.17
CA LEU A 167 15.64 -5.42 25.38
C LEU A 167 14.99 -5.29 26.77
N GLU A 168 14.30 -6.33 27.25
CA GLU A 168 13.80 -6.40 28.61
C GLU A 168 14.93 -6.24 29.64
N LYS A 169 16.00 -7.04 29.54
CA LYS A 169 17.16 -6.96 30.43
C LYS A 169 17.84 -5.59 30.41
N ALA A 170 17.75 -4.88 29.29
CA ALA A 170 18.29 -3.55 29.11
C ALA A 170 17.32 -2.41 29.54
N ASN A 171 16.17 -2.73 30.16
CA ASN A 171 15.10 -1.77 30.48
C ASN A 171 14.60 -0.97 29.26
N ARG A 172 14.60 -1.59 28.08
CA ARG A 172 14.16 -1.03 26.79
C ARG A 172 13.08 -1.90 26.15
N LEU A 173 12.24 -2.55 26.97
CA LEU A 173 11.15 -3.40 26.50
C LEU A 173 10.21 -2.60 25.57
N PRO A 174 9.93 -3.08 24.34
CA PRO A 174 9.03 -2.37 23.44
C PRO A 174 7.63 -2.20 24.04
N LYS A 175 7.02 -1.03 23.87
CA LYS A 175 5.58 -0.84 24.11
C LYS A 175 4.74 -1.28 22.93
N MET A 176 5.32 -1.27 21.74
CA MET A 176 4.63 -1.63 20.51
C MET A 176 5.47 -2.53 19.61
N ALA A 177 4.79 -3.48 18.98
CA ALA A 177 5.27 -4.34 17.91
C ALA A 177 4.52 -3.98 16.62
N MET A 178 5.22 -3.36 15.68
CA MET A 178 4.66 -2.98 14.38
C MET A 178 5.00 -4.04 13.33
N PHE A 179 4.02 -4.82 12.90
CA PHE A 179 4.14 -5.69 11.74
C PHE A 179 3.73 -4.97 10.46
N GLY A 180 4.18 -5.48 9.31
CA GLY A 180 3.81 -4.99 7.99
C GLY A 180 4.94 -4.25 7.30
N GLY A 181 4.81 -4.07 5.99
CA GLY A 181 5.88 -3.52 5.18
C GLY A 181 5.45 -2.99 3.82
N SER A 182 6.37 -2.25 3.20
CA SER A 182 6.30 -1.79 1.81
C SER A 182 6.57 -2.94 0.84
N LEU A 183 7.68 -3.66 1.04
CA LEU A 183 7.98 -4.89 0.31
C LEU A 183 7.48 -6.04 1.16
N PHE A 184 6.36 -6.64 0.74
CA PHE A 184 5.62 -7.59 1.56
C PHE A 184 5.24 -8.82 0.73
N LEU A 185 6.19 -9.74 0.56
CA LEU A 185 6.01 -10.92 -0.31
C LEU A 185 5.22 -12.05 0.36
N PHE A 186 5.38 -12.21 1.67
CA PHE A 186 4.82 -13.32 2.44
C PHE A 186 4.20 -12.85 3.74
N PRO A 187 3.21 -13.59 4.29
CA PRO A 187 2.71 -13.35 5.63
C PRO A 187 3.80 -13.23 6.69
N HIS A 188 3.63 -12.27 7.60
CA HIS A 188 4.46 -12.15 8.79
C HIS A 188 3.99 -13.12 9.89
N PRO A 189 4.92 -13.57 10.76
CA PRO A 189 4.63 -14.58 11.78
C PRO A 189 3.93 -13.96 13.02
N VAL A 190 2.77 -13.33 12.80
CA VAL A 190 1.99 -12.69 13.87
C VAL A 190 1.51 -13.76 14.86
N LYS A 191 0.98 -14.87 14.35
CA LYS A 191 0.44 -15.96 15.19
C LYS A 191 1.51 -16.60 16.07
N GLU A 192 2.71 -16.76 15.54
CA GLU A 192 3.84 -17.40 16.22
C GLU A 192 4.49 -16.51 17.28
N LEU A 193 4.25 -15.19 17.20
CA LEU A 193 4.81 -14.19 18.12
C LEU A 193 3.79 -13.58 19.08
N SER A 194 2.48 -13.63 18.77
CA SER A 194 1.47 -12.85 19.49
C SER A 194 1.40 -13.19 20.97
N GLU A 195 1.26 -14.47 21.33
CA GLU A 195 1.21 -14.90 22.75
C GLU A 195 2.46 -14.47 23.53
N PHE A 196 3.64 -14.56 22.91
CA PHE A 196 4.89 -14.15 23.52
C PHE A 196 4.96 -12.64 23.72
N LEU A 197 4.62 -11.84 22.71
CA LEU A 197 4.61 -10.38 22.80
C LEU A 197 3.57 -9.88 23.81
N HIS A 198 2.39 -10.50 23.85
CA HIS A 198 1.35 -10.19 24.83
C HIS A 198 1.75 -10.55 26.26
N SER A 199 2.55 -11.61 26.49
CA SER A 199 3.08 -11.91 27.84
C SER A 199 3.98 -10.80 28.40
N TYR A 200 4.50 -9.93 27.54
CA TYR A 200 5.27 -8.73 27.89
C TYR A 200 4.43 -7.43 27.88
N ASN A 201 3.11 -7.53 27.69
CA ASN A 201 2.20 -6.40 27.51
C ASN A 201 2.59 -5.47 26.33
N ILE A 202 3.11 -6.05 25.25
CA ILE A 202 3.46 -5.30 24.03
C ILE A 202 2.22 -5.22 23.14
N HIS A 203 1.80 -4.01 22.76
CA HIS A 203 0.69 -3.79 21.83
C HIS A 203 1.11 -4.18 20.41
N ILE A 204 0.34 -5.03 19.74
CA ILE A 204 0.61 -5.47 18.38
C ILE A 204 -0.23 -4.67 17.39
N ASN A 205 0.42 -3.86 16.56
CA ASN A 205 -0.22 -3.26 15.40
C ASN A 205 0.26 -3.93 14.10
N TYR A 206 -0.66 -4.17 13.17
CA TYR A 206 -0.34 -4.67 11.84
C TYR A 206 -0.66 -3.62 10.77
N ASP A 207 0.36 -3.13 10.06
CA ASP A 207 0.20 -2.27 8.90
C ASP A 207 -0.06 -3.11 7.64
N ALA A 208 -1.33 -3.24 7.29
CA ALA A 208 -1.83 -3.98 6.15
C ALA A 208 -1.76 -3.19 4.83
N ALA A 209 -1.22 -1.97 4.78
CA ALA A 209 -1.37 -1.05 3.66
C ALA A 209 -1.22 -1.67 2.25
N HIS A 210 -0.19 -2.49 2.04
CA HIS A 210 0.05 -3.13 0.76
C HIS A 210 -0.84 -4.35 0.50
N VAL A 211 -1.26 -5.08 1.53
CA VAL A 211 -1.98 -6.36 1.42
C VAL A 211 -3.45 -6.27 1.84
N ALA A 212 -3.96 -5.07 2.15
CA ALA A 212 -5.30 -4.83 2.65
C ALA A 212 -6.40 -5.46 1.78
N GLY A 213 -6.33 -5.30 0.45
CA GLY A 213 -7.28 -5.92 -0.47
C GLY A 213 -7.18 -7.45 -0.52
N LEU A 214 -5.97 -8.01 -0.28
CA LEU A 214 -5.77 -9.46 -0.23
C LEU A 214 -6.30 -10.07 1.07
N ILE A 215 -6.14 -9.36 2.19
CA ILE A 215 -6.74 -9.72 3.49
C ILE A 215 -8.26 -9.66 3.38
N ALA A 216 -8.82 -8.56 2.84
CA ALA A 216 -10.26 -8.42 2.60
C ALA A 216 -10.83 -9.55 1.71
N GLY A 217 -10.09 -9.95 0.68
CA GLY A 217 -10.45 -11.08 -0.19
C GLY A 217 -10.20 -12.47 0.41
N GLY A 218 -9.63 -12.57 1.62
CA GLY A 218 -9.31 -13.84 2.27
C GLY A 218 -8.25 -14.66 1.55
N GLN A 219 -7.29 -14.00 0.90
CA GLN A 219 -6.19 -14.62 0.15
C GLN A 219 -4.81 -14.35 0.78
N PHE A 220 -4.77 -13.67 1.92
CA PHE A 220 -3.58 -13.45 2.74
C PHE A 220 -3.86 -13.87 4.19
N GLN A 221 -2.95 -13.55 5.11
CA GLN A 221 -3.12 -13.83 6.54
C GLN A 221 -4.29 -13.04 7.14
N ASP A 222 -4.75 -13.42 8.33
CA ASP A 222 -5.81 -12.70 9.06
C ASP A 222 -5.26 -12.11 10.38
N PRO A 223 -4.62 -10.92 10.35
CA PRO A 223 -3.79 -10.45 11.46
C PRO A 223 -4.55 -10.29 12.77
N LEU A 224 -5.79 -9.77 12.71
CA LEU A 224 -6.61 -9.55 13.91
C LEU A 224 -7.00 -10.86 14.59
N ARG A 225 -7.08 -11.97 13.84
CA ARG A 225 -7.39 -13.31 14.38
C ARG A 225 -6.13 -14.10 14.74
N GLU A 226 -4.98 -13.66 14.24
CA GLU A 226 -3.66 -14.18 14.59
C GLU A 226 -3.06 -13.54 15.84
N GLY A 227 -3.69 -12.48 16.35
CA GLY A 227 -3.33 -11.83 17.63
C GLY A 227 -2.88 -10.38 17.52
N ALA A 228 -3.04 -9.73 16.36
CA ALA A 228 -2.88 -8.27 16.29
C ALA A 228 -4.03 -7.56 17.03
N ASP A 229 -3.69 -6.59 17.87
CA ASP A 229 -4.66 -5.79 18.63
C ASP A 229 -5.34 -4.74 17.73
N THR A 230 -4.55 -4.14 16.85
CA THR A 230 -5.01 -3.16 15.86
C THR A 230 -4.43 -3.42 14.49
N MET A 231 -5.13 -2.94 13.46
CA MET A 231 -4.68 -3.03 12.08
C MET A 231 -4.85 -1.67 11.39
N THR A 232 -3.76 -1.14 10.83
CA THR A 232 -3.74 0.09 10.05
C THR A 232 -3.57 -0.25 8.58
N MET A 233 -4.04 0.63 7.69
CA MET A 233 -3.79 0.45 6.26
C MET A 233 -4.00 1.73 5.48
N SER A 234 -3.45 1.76 4.26
CA SER A 234 -3.90 2.65 3.20
C SER A 234 -5.07 2.06 2.41
N THR A 235 -5.88 2.93 1.80
CA THR A 235 -7.13 2.54 1.10
C THR A 235 -7.05 2.58 -0.44
N HIS A 236 -5.86 2.68 -1.03
CA HIS A 236 -5.62 2.88 -2.48
C HIS A 236 -4.65 1.89 -3.16
N LYS A 237 -4.13 0.90 -2.43
CA LYS A 237 -3.17 -0.08 -2.98
C LYS A 237 -3.92 -1.30 -3.51
N THR A 238 -3.73 -2.48 -2.91
CA THR A 238 -4.58 -3.65 -3.21
C THR A 238 -6.04 -3.41 -2.81
N LEU A 239 -6.29 -2.63 -1.74
CA LEU A 239 -7.61 -2.08 -1.50
C LEU A 239 -7.78 -0.87 -2.42
N PHE A 240 -8.71 -0.98 -3.35
CA PHE A 240 -8.67 -0.23 -4.60
C PHE A 240 -9.58 1.01 -4.57
N GLY A 241 -9.60 1.67 -3.41
CA GLY A 241 -10.32 2.92 -3.16
C GLY A 241 -9.45 4.17 -3.35
N PRO A 242 -9.87 5.32 -2.80
CA PRO A 242 -9.13 6.57 -2.92
C PRO A 242 -7.91 6.59 -1.99
N GLN A 243 -7.01 7.55 -2.19
CA GLN A 243 -5.93 7.78 -1.24
C GLN A 243 -6.48 8.08 0.16
N GLY A 244 -5.90 7.51 1.21
CA GLY A 244 -6.53 7.54 2.54
C GLY A 244 -5.95 6.50 3.48
N GLY A 245 -6.38 6.54 4.73
CA GLY A 245 -6.08 5.53 5.75
C GLY A 245 -7.33 4.91 6.37
N LEU A 246 -7.13 3.83 7.11
CA LEU A 246 -8.15 3.14 7.91
C LEU A 246 -7.47 2.55 9.14
N VAL A 247 -8.11 2.67 10.29
CA VAL A 247 -7.71 1.97 11.54
C VAL A 247 -8.82 0.99 11.91
N LEU A 248 -8.44 -0.22 12.29
CA LEU A 248 -9.33 -1.28 12.75
C LEU A 248 -8.84 -1.81 14.10
N GLY A 249 -9.78 -2.33 14.90
CA GLY A 249 -9.45 -2.98 16.17
C GLY A 249 -10.67 -3.57 16.87
N GLY A 250 -10.47 -3.98 18.12
CA GLY A 250 -11.55 -4.28 19.06
C GLY A 250 -12.24 -3.02 19.61
N GLU A 251 -13.46 -3.18 20.15
CA GLU A 251 -14.20 -2.08 20.77
C GLU A 251 -13.44 -1.43 21.94
N GLN A 252 -12.69 -2.23 22.69
CA GLN A 252 -11.88 -1.76 23.83
C GLN A 252 -10.81 -0.73 23.43
N HIS A 253 -10.40 -0.71 22.15
CA HIS A 253 -9.41 0.22 21.62
C HIS A 253 -10.05 1.49 21.03
N GLY A 254 -11.38 1.49 20.82
CA GLY A 254 -12.08 2.49 20.03
C GLY A 254 -11.93 3.90 20.59
N GLU A 255 -12.06 4.09 21.90
CA GLU A 255 -12.00 5.42 22.50
C GLU A 255 -10.60 6.06 22.41
N ALA A 256 -9.55 5.27 22.62
CA ALA A 256 -8.17 5.73 22.48
C ALA A 256 -7.88 6.13 21.02
N ILE A 257 -8.29 5.30 20.06
CA ILE A 257 -8.11 5.58 18.62
C ILE A 257 -8.91 6.81 18.19
N LYS A 258 -10.15 6.95 18.69
CA LYS A 258 -11.00 8.11 18.38
C LYS A 258 -10.32 9.41 18.78
N LYS A 259 -9.84 9.50 20.02
CA LYS A 259 -9.14 10.67 20.59
C LYS A 259 -7.83 10.97 19.87
N ALA A 260 -7.05 9.95 19.56
CA ALA A 260 -5.82 10.10 18.81
C ALA A 260 -6.10 10.64 17.39
N THR A 261 -7.14 10.14 16.72
CA THR A 261 -7.50 10.58 15.38
C THR A 261 -8.07 12.01 15.39
N PHE A 262 -9.02 12.29 16.28
CA PHE A 262 -9.58 13.63 16.53
C PHE A 262 -9.80 13.82 18.03
N PRO A 263 -9.30 14.91 18.64
CA PRO A 263 -8.68 16.07 18.00
C PRO A 263 -7.16 15.92 17.75
N GLY A 264 -6.56 14.76 18.03
CA GLY A 264 -5.10 14.62 18.06
C GLY A 264 -4.39 14.88 16.73
N LEU A 265 -4.86 14.29 15.63
CA LEU A 265 -4.16 14.30 14.33
C LEU A 265 -4.91 14.96 13.20
N THR A 266 -6.21 15.08 13.35
CA THR A 266 -7.10 15.70 12.38
C THR A 266 -8.03 16.66 13.12
N SER A 267 -8.49 17.67 12.38
CA SER A 267 -9.64 18.48 12.76
C SER A 267 -10.82 17.97 11.91
N SER A 268 -11.10 18.51 10.73
CA SER A 268 -11.90 17.78 9.74
C SER A 268 -11.05 16.77 8.96
N HIS A 269 -11.68 15.70 8.49
CA HIS A 269 -11.07 14.73 7.58
C HIS A 269 -11.56 14.94 6.13
N HIS A 270 -10.98 14.23 5.16
CA HIS A 270 -11.39 14.33 3.76
C HIS A 270 -12.72 13.57 3.53
N ILE A 271 -13.84 14.27 3.68
CA ILE A 271 -15.19 13.68 3.68
C ILE A 271 -15.54 13.04 2.33
N HIS A 272 -15.16 13.66 1.21
CA HIS A 272 -15.26 13.08 -0.14
C HIS A 272 -14.43 11.80 -0.32
N HIS A 273 -13.23 11.72 0.29
CA HIS A 273 -12.46 10.47 0.30
C HIS A 273 -13.15 9.41 1.16
N MET A 274 -13.76 9.79 2.29
CA MET A 274 -14.53 8.86 3.12
C MET A 274 -15.73 8.29 2.36
N ALA A 275 -16.46 9.11 1.61
CA ALA A 275 -17.54 8.65 0.74
C ALA A 275 -17.03 7.70 -0.37
N ALA A 276 -15.93 8.05 -1.02
CA ALA A 276 -15.29 7.22 -2.03
C ALA A 276 -14.75 5.89 -1.45
N LYS A 277 -14.27 5.87 -0.20
CA LYS A 277 -13.92 4.62 0.53
C LYS A 277 -15.16 3.74 0.71
N ALA A 278 -16.31 4.30 1.09
CA ALA A 278 -17.53 3.52 1.27
C ALA A 278 -17.91 2.75 0.00
N ILE A 279 -17.88 3.42 -1.16
CA ILE A 279 -18.13 2.78 -2.47
C ILE A 279 -17.09 1.68 -2.74
N ALA A 280 -15.81 1.98 -2.59
CA ALA A 280 -14.75 0.99 -2.80
C ALA A 280 -14.86 -0.22 -1.87
N PHE A 281 -15.36 -0.02 -0.64
CA PHE A 281 -15.57 -1.11 0.33
C PHE A 281 -16.75 -1.98 -0.05
N ALA A 282 -17.83 -1.40 -0.58
CA ALA A 282 -18.94 -2.18 -1.13
C ALA A 282 -18.48 -3.03 -2.33
N GLU A 283 -17.69 -2.44 -3.26
CA GLU A 283 -17.09 -3.19 -4.37
C GLU A 283 -16.14 -4.30 -3.88
N ALA A 284 -15.34 -4.03 -2.83
CA ALA A 284 -14.45 -5.03 -2.26
C ALA A 284 -15.21 -6.17 -1.57
N LEU A 285 -16.38 -5.92 -0.99
CA LEU A 285 -17.23 -6.98 -0.41
C LEU A 285 -17.76 -7.92 -1.48
N GLU A 286 -18.19 -7.36 -2.61
CA GLU A 286 -18.74 -8.13 -3.72
C GLU A 286 -17.65 -8.88 -4.50
N PHE A 287 -16.59 -8.16 -4.90
CA PHE A 287 -15.63 -8.66 -5.87
C PHE A 287 -14.27 -9.03 -5.28
N GLY A 288 -13.97 -8.62 -4.04
CA GLY A 288 -12.64 -8.68 -3.45
C GLY A 288 -12.04 -10.08 -3.37
N LYS A 289 -12.86 -11.11 -3.12
CA LYS A 289 -12.40 -12.51 -3.09
C LYS A 289 -11.88 -12.98 -4.46
N ALA A 290 -12.62 -12.71 -5.52
CA ALA A 290 -12.21 -13.05 -6.89
C ALA A 290 -10.98 -12.22 -7.31
N TYR A 291 -11.03 -10.91 -7.06
CA TYR A 291 -9.92 -10.00 -7.33
C TYR A 291 -8.62 -10.44 -6.67
N ALA A 292 -8.63 -10.67 -5.35
CA ALA A 292 -7.44 -11.05 -4.60
C ALA A 292 -6.83 -12.36 -5.10
N LYS A 293 -7.67 -13.33 -5.47
CA LYS A 293 -7.22 -14.61 -6.04
C LYS A 293 -6.49 -14.40 -7.36
N ASP A 294 -7.06 -13.60 -8.25
CA ASP A 294 -6.48 -13.32 -9.56
C ASP A 294 -5.22 -12.46 -9.47
N VAL A 295 -5.14 -11.53 -8.50
CA VAL A 295 -3.93 -10.76 -8.21
C VAL A 295 -2.77 -11.67 -7.83
N ILE A 296 -2.97 -12.61 -6.90
CA ILE A 296 -1.90 -13.55 -6.50
C ILE A 296 -1.52 -14.47 -7.66
N LYS A 297 -2.51 -14.94 -8.43
CA LYS A 297 -2.28 -15.78 -9.61
C LYS A 297 -1.42 -15.05 -10.64
N ASN A 298 -1.73 -13.79 -10.93
CA ASN A 298 -0.97 -12.95 -11.85
C ASN A 298 0.43 -12.66 -11.31
N ALA A 299 0.57 -12.39 -10.00
CA ALA A 299 1.87 -12.09 -9.40
C ALA A 299 2.84 -13.28 -9.53
N LYS A 300 2.34 -14.50 -9.26
CA LYS A 300 3.09 -15.75 -9.47
C LYS A 300 3.43 -15.98 -10.94
N ALA A 301 2.46 -15.81 -11.84
CA ALA A 301 2.70 -15.99 -13.28
C ALA A 301 3.77 -15.02 -13.82
N LEU A 302 3.78 -13.77 -13.34
CA LEU A 302 4.81 -12.80 -13.70
C LEU A 302 6.18 -13.19 -13.11
N ALA A 303 6.22 -13.62 -11.85
CA ALA A 303 7.44 -14.10 -11.21
C ALA A 303 8.05 -15.30 -11.94
N ASP A 304 7.23 -16.32 -12.26
CA ASP A 304 7.65 -17.51 -12.99
C ASP A 304 8.19 -17.14 -14.39
N ALA A 305 7.50 -16.24 -15.10
CA ALA A 305 7.92 -15.81 -16.43
C ALA A 305 9.21 -15.00 -16.42
N LEU A 306 9.42 -14.16 -15.41
CA LEU A 306 10.67 -13.41 -15.22
C LEU A 306 11.83 -14.35 -14.84
N SER A 307 11.59 -15.30 -13.94
CA SER A 307 12.56 -16.34 -13.58
C SER A 307 12.99 -17.14 -14.82
N ALA A 308 12.04 -17.65 -15.60
CA ALA A 308 12.29 -18.35 -16.85
C ALA A 308 13.00 -17.50 -17.92
N ALA A 309 12.85 -16.18 -17.87
CA ALA A 309 13.55 -15.22 -18.74
C ALA A 309 14.99 -14.93 -18.31
N GLY A 310 15.44 -15.44 -17.15
CA GLY A 310 16.80 -15.27 -16.63
C GLY A 310 16.94 -14.21 -15.53
N PHE A 311 15.85 -13.69 -14.97
CA PHE A 311 15.92 -12.76 -13.85
C PHE A 311 16.05 -13.49 -12.50
N LYS A 312 16.81 -12.91 -11.57
CA LYS A 312 16.89 -13.37 -10.19
C LYS A 312 15.71 -12.83 -9.38
N VAL A 313 14.63 -13.61 -9.32
CA VAL A 313 13.42 -13.26 -8.56
C VAL A 313 13.57 -13.72 -7.11
N LEU A 314 13.35 -12.81 -6.16
CA LEU A 314 13.47 -13.11 -4.72
C LEU A 314 12.31 -14.00 -4.24
N GLY A 315 12.54 -14.74 -3.13
CA GLY A 315 11.53 -15.57 -2.49
C GLY A 315 11.28 -16.93 -3.17
N GLU A 316 12.17 -17.36 -4.08
CA GLU A 316 12.03 -18.60 -4.85
C GLU A 316 11.71 -19.84 -4.02
N LYS A 317 12.41 -20.05 -2.89
CA LYS A 317 12.18 -21.19 -1.97
C LYS A 317 10.73 -21.29 -1.48
N ARG A 318 9.98 -20.19 -1.50
CA ARG A 318 8.59 -20.09 -1.04
C ARG A 318 7.59 -19.85 -2.18
N GLY A 319 8.01 -20.07 -3.43
CA GLY A 319 7.19 -19.85 -4.62
C GLY A 319 7.07 -18.37 -5.01
N TYR A 320 8.14 -17.59 -4.81
CA TYR A 320 8.33 -16.17 -5.14
C TYR A 320 7.47 -15.18 -4.35
N THR A 321 6.15 -15.40 -4.27
CA THR A 321 5.24 -14.49 -3.58
C THR A 321 3.92 -15.15 -3.18
N LYS A 322 3.38 -14.71 -2.03
CA LYS A 322 1.98 -14.94 -1.62
C LYS A 322 1.18 -13.62 -1.62
N SER A 323 1.75 -12.54 -2.14
CA SER A 323 1.10 -11.23 -2.24
C SER A 323 0.91 -10.79 -3.69
N HIS A 324 0.66 -9.49 -3.91
CA HIS A 324 0.54 -8.88 -5.22
C HIS A 324 1.87 -8.42 -5.81
N GLN A 325 2.98 -8.62 -5.10
CA GLN A 325 4.28 -8.04 -5.41
C GLN A 325 5.29 -9.09 -5.84
N ILE A 326 6.23 -8.65 -6.68
CA ILE A 326 7.45 -9.39 -7.05
C ILE A 326 8.65 -8.47 -6.78
N ALA A 327 9.71 -9.01 -6.20
CA ALA A 327 11.00 -8.31 -6.09
C ALA A 327 12.04 -9.03 -6.95
N VAL A 328 12.76 -8.26 -7.76
CA VAL A 328 13.72 -8.78 -8.73
C VAL A 328 15.07 -8.13 -8.46
N ASN A 329 16.10 -8.95 -8.27
CA ASN A 329 17.48 -8.49 -8.28
C ASN A 329 17.93 -8.32 -9.74
N VAL A 330 18.39 -7.12 -10.09
CA VAL A 330 18.76 -6.75 -11.45
C VAL A 330 20.26 -6.49 -11.63
N LEU A 331 21.07 -6.75 -10.59
CA LEU A 331 22.50 -6.45 -10.56
C LEU A 331 23.34 -7.16 -11.62
N ASP A 332 22.86 -8.28 -12.17
CA ASP A 332 23.50 -8.95 -13.30
C ASP A 332 23.43 -8.10 -14.59
N TYR A 333 22.54 -7.10 -14.64
CA TYR A 333 22.23 -6.30 -15.83
C TYR A 333 22.50 -4.80 -15.67
N SER A 334 22.20 -4.22 -14.49
CA SER A 334 22.48 -2.83 -14.10
C SER A 334 22.04 -2.57 -12.64
N ASP A 335 22.07 -1.33 -12.17
CA ASP A 335 21.38 -0.94 -10.94
C ASP A 335 19.87 -0.70 -11.17
N GLY A 336 19.08 -0.79 -10.11
CA GLY A 336 17.63 -0.64 -10.15
C GLY A 336 17.17 0.73 -10.64
N GLY A 337 17.94 1.80 -10.40
CA GLY A 337 17.62 3.15 -10.88
C GLY A 337 17.76 3.26 -12.39
N LYS A 338 18.80 2.66 -12.97
CA LYS A 338 18.97 2.60 -14.43
C LYS A 338 17.90 1.73 -15.10
N VAL A 339 17.59 0.57 -14.50
CA VAL A 339 16.55 -0.34 -15.02
C VAL A 339 15.18 0.33 -15.00
N GLU A 340 14.81 0.99 -13.90
CA GLU A 340 13.57 1.77 -13.80
C GLU A 340 13.47 2.81 -14.93
N ALA A 341 14.50 3.63 -15.12
CA ALA A 341 14.51 4.68 -16.13
C ALA A 341 14.47 4.16 -17.57
N ASP A 342 15.01 2.96 -17.84
CA ASP A 342 14.91 2.35 -19.17
C ASP A 342 13.54 1.73 -19.44
N LEU A 343 12.92 1.13 -18.43
CA LEU A 343 11.56 0.60 -18.51
C LEU A 343 10.52 1.72 -18.68
N GLU A 344 10.69 2.86 -17.99
CA GLU A 344 9.82 4.03 -18.14
C GLU A 344 9.81 4.55 -19.59
N LYS A 345 10.98 4.60 -20.25
CA LYS A 345 11.09 4.97 -21.68
C LYS A 345 10.37 3.98 -22.62
N ALA A 346 10.12 2.75 -22.16
CA ALA A 346 9.33 1.75 -22.86
C ALA A 346 7.84 1.76 -22.46
N ASN A 347 7.39 2.75 -21.67
CA ASN A 347 6.06 2.81 -21.06
C ASN A 347 5.74 1.66 -20.10
N ILE A 348 6.76 1.15 -19.38
CA ILE A 348 6.61 0.13 -18.34
C ILE A 348 6.99 0.79 -17.01
N ILE A 349 6.00 1.06 -16.16
CA ILE A 349 6.18 1.92 -14.99
C ILE A 349 6.41 1.05 -13.76
N VAL A 350 7.62 1.07 -13.23
CA VAL A 350 8.06 0.25 -12.07
C VAL A 350 8.67 1.16 -11.00
N ASN A 351 9.01 0.61 -9.83
CA ASN A 351 9.84 1.33 -8.87
C ASN A 351 11.15 0.58 -8.59
N ARG A 352 12.27 1.31 -8.51
CA ARG A 352 13.52 0.82 -7.94
C ARG A 352 13.33 0.49 -6.47
N GLN A 353 14.05 -0.52 -5.98
CA GLN A 353 13.79 -1.11 -4.68
C GLN A 353 15.08 -1.61 -4.03
N LEU A 354 15.35 -1.14 -2.81
CA LEU A 354 16.37 -1.74 -1.96
C LEU A 354 15.99 -3.18 -1.62
N ILE A 355 16.94 -4.09 -1.79
CA ILE A 355 16.82 -5.51 -1.47
C ILE A 355 17.77 -5.91 -0.32
N PRO A 356 17.55 -7.06 0.35
CA PRO A 356 18.46 -7.53 1.39
C PRO A 356 19.93 -7.55 0.92
N GLY A 357 20.83 -6.99 1.72
CA GLY A 357 22.26 -6.87 1.41
C GLY A 357 22.68 -5.55 0.77
N ASP A 358 21.76 -4.76 0.21
CA ASP A 358 22.10 -3.51 -0.49
C ASP A 358 22.85 -2.50 0.39
N ILE A 359 22.35 -2.24 1.61
CA ILE A 359 22.98 -1.30 2.54
C ILE A 359 24.38 -1.78 2.94
N LYS A 360 24.56 -3.09 3.19
CA LYS A 360 25.87 -3.68 3.50
C LYS A 360 26.85 -3.53 2.33
N ALA A 361 26.35 -3.52 1.10
CA ALA A 361 27.12 -3.30 -0.11
C ALA A 361 27.27 -1.82 -0.49
N GLY A 362 26.88 -0.87 0.38
CA GLY A 362 27.02 0.57 0.13
C GLY A 362 26.02 1.16 -0.87
N ARG A 363 24.95 0.44 -1.21
CA ARG A 363 23.89 0.93 -2.11
C ARG A 363 22.89 1.81 -1.36
N ASN A 364 22.24 2.68 -2.10
CA ASN A 364 21.23 3.62 -1.60
C ASN A 364 20.00 3.64 -2.51
N TYR A 365 19.01 4.48 -2.18
CA TYR A 365 17.75 4.51 -2.90
C TYR A 365 17.85 5.03 -4.35
N PHE A 366 18.92 5.75 -4.72
CA PHE A 366 19.14 6.17 -6.11
C PHE A 366 19.64 5.02 -6.98
N HIS A 367 20.50 4.16 -6.43
CA HIS A 367 21.13 3.03 -7.12
C HIS A 367 20.97 1.71 -6.32
N PRO A 368 19.74 1.24 -6.10
CA PRO A 368 19.51 -0.01 -5.37
C PRO A 368 19.79 -1.23 -6.25
N GLY A 369 19.84 -2.43 -5.66
CA GLY A 369 20.09 -3.66 -6.40
C GLY A 369 18.88 -4.25 -7.11
N GLY A 370 17.67 -3.79 -6.78
CA GLY A 370 16.44 -4.39 -7.29
C GLY A 370 15.42 -3.43 -7.88
N ILE A 371 14.41 -4.03 -8.49
CA ILE A 371 13.13 -3.39 -8.83
C ILE A 371 12.00 -4.15 -8.15
N ARG A 372 10.91 -3.45 -7.85
CA ARG A 372 9.68 -4.03 -7.33
C ARG A 372 8.55 -3.84 -8.34
N LEU A 373 7.82 -4.92 -8.56
CA LEU A 373 6.69 -4.99 -9.47
C LEU A 373 5.44 -5.35 -8.68
N GLY A 374 4.28 -4.82 -9.06
CA GLY A 374 2.99 -5.22 -8.53
C GLY A 374 1.93 -5.29 -9.60
N VAL A 375 1.01 -6.25 -9.46
CA VAL A 375 0.05 -6.60 -10.52
C VAL A 375 -1.39 -6.17 -10.21
N SER A 376 -1.60 -5.44 -9.12
CA SER A 376 -2.92 -5.03 -8.62
C SER A 376 -3.73 -4.27 -9.66
N GLU A 377 -3.11 -3.27 -10.28
CA GLU A 377 -3.74 -2.43 -11.30
C GLU A 377 -3.98 -3.21 -12.59
N LEU A 378 -2.98 -3.96 -13.08
CA LEU A 378 -3.10 -4.80 -14.27
C LEU A 378 -4.25 -5.81 -14.16
N THR A 379 -4.38 -6.44 -13.00
CA THR A 379 -5.47 -7.36 -12.72
C THR A 379 -6.81 -6.64 -12.77
N ARG A 380 -6.87 -5.41 -12.23
CA ARG A 380 -8.08 -4.57 -12.28
C ARG A 380 -8.40 -4.09 -13.70
N LEU A 381 -7.42 -4.04 -14.60
CA LEU A 381 -7.63 -3.80 -16.03
C LEU A 381 -8.03 -5.05 -16.82
N GLY A 382 -8.19 -6.20 -16.16
CA GLY A 382 -8.64 -7.45 -16.79
C GLY A 382 -7.52 -8.36 -17.29
N MET A 383 -6.25 -8.02 -17.06
CA MET A 383 -5.11 -8.86 -17.45
C MET A 383 -5.04 -10.15 -16.61
N LYS A 384 -4.59 -11.22 -17.24
CA LYS A 384 -4.52 -12.59 -16.72
C LYS A 384 -3.08 -13.14 -16.84
N PRO A 385 -2.83 -14.40 -16.44
CA PRO A 385 -1.47 -14.96 -16.51
C PRO A 385 -0.82 -14.98 -17.90
N THR A 386 -1.61 -14.98 -18.97
CA THR A 386 -1.11 -14.90 -20.35
C THR A 386 -0.42 -13.56 -20.61
N GLU A 387 -1.05 -12.48 -20.17
CA GLU A 387 -0.52 -11.13 -20.30
C GLU A 387 0.73 -10.93 -19.43
N MET A 388 0.78 -11.57 -18.25
CA MET A 388 1.96 -11.51 -17.39
C MET A 388 3.22 -12.07 -18.08
N LYS A 389 3.06 -13.10 -18.93
CA LYS A 389 4.18 -13.65 -19.73
C LYS A 389 4.65 -12.66 -20.80
N GLU A 390 3.72 -11.99 -21.45
CA GLU A 390 4.04 -10.98 -22.47
C GLU A 390 4.74 -9.76 -21.85
N ILE A 391 4.29 -9.34 -20.66
CA ILE A 391 4.94 -8.29 -19.88
C ILE A 391 6.37 -8.69 -19.47
N ALA A 392 6.58 -9.92 -19.02
CA ALA A 392 7.91 -10.43 -18.71
C ALA A 392 8.84 -10.40 -19.94
N ASP A 393 8.31 -10.71 -21.13
CA ASP A 393 9.05 -10.62 -22.39
C ASP A 393 9.39 -9.17 -22.77
N PHE A 394 8.49 -8.21 -22.56
CA PHE A 394 8.83 -6.79 -22.73
C PHE A 394 9.96 -6.35 -21.77
N ILE A 395 9.88 -6.74 -20.50
CA ILE A 395 10.92 -6.44 -19.51
C ILE A 395 12.26 -7.08 -19.90
N LYS A 396 12.26 -8.35 -20.31
CA LYS A 396 13.45 -9.05 -20.84
C LYS A 396 14.06 -8.29 -22.02
N LYS A 397 13.25 -7.87 -22.99
CA LYS A 397 13.73 -7.16 -24.18
C LYS A 397 14.41 -5.84 -23.85
N VAL A 398 13.92 -5.11 -22.84
CA VAL A 398 14.55 -3.87 -22.37
C VAL A 398 15.84 -4.18 -21.58
N VAL A 399 15.75 -5.06 -20.58
CA VAL A 399 16.79 -5.17 -19.55
C VAL A 399 17.90 -6.15 -19.94
N ILE A 400 17.56 -7.29 -20.54
CA ILE A 400 18.50 -8.36 -20.91
C ILE A 400 18.94 -8.18 -22.36
N ASP A 401 17.99 -8.08 -23.30
CA ASP A 401 18.31 -8.01 -24.73
C ASP A 401 18.73 -6.61 -25.19
N LYS A 402 18.71 -5.62 -24.27
CA LYS A 402 19.10 -4.22 -24.48
C LYS A 402 18.50 -3.59 -25.74
N LYS A 403 17.26 -3.94 -26.09
CA LYS A 403 16.52 -3.33 -27.20
C LYS A 403 16.18 -1.88 -26.87
N ASP A 404 16.12 -1.04 -27.91
CA ASP A 404 15.74 0.36 -27.78
C ASP A 404 14.34 0.51 -27.12
N PRO A 405 14.26 1.08 -25.90
CA PRO A 405 13.00 1.26 -25.18
C PRO A 405 11.95 2.04 -25.99
N LYS A 406 12.38 3.04 -26.77
CA LYS A 406 11.45 3.87 -27.55
C LYS A 406 10.73 3.08 -28.63
N LYS A 407 11.39 2.07 -29.22
CA LYS A 407 10.77 1.16 -30.20
C LYS A 407 9.78 0.20 -29.52
N LEU A 408 10.07 -0.20 -28.28
CA LEU A 408 9.17 -1.06 -27.50
C LEU A 408 7.95 -0.32 -26.97
N ALA A 409 8.05 0.97 -26.67
CA ALA A 409 6.93 1.80 -26.24
C ALA A 409 5.71 1.73 -27.19
N ALA A 410 5.95 1.66 -28.50
CA ALA A 410 4.87 1.49 -29.50
C ALA A 410 4.17 0.13 -29.40
N LYS A 411 4.92 -0.94 -29.08
CA LYS A 411 4.36 -2.29 -28.88
C LYS A 411 3.59 -2.37 -27.58
N VAL A 412 4.13 -1.80 -26.49
CA VAL A 412 3.45 -1.67 -25.20
C VAL A 412 2.13 -0.92 -25.36
N LYS A 413 2.14 0.22 -26.08
CA LYS A 413 0.93 0.96 -26.42
C LYS A 413 -0.09 0.10 -27.18
N SER A 414 0.36 -0.69 -28.16
CA SER A 414 -0.55 -1.58 -28.90
C SER A 414 -1.16 -2.64 -28.00
N PHE A 415 -0.35 -3.29 -27.16
CA PHE A 415 -0.77 -4.28 -26.17
C PHE A 415 -1.81 -3.70 -25.19
N ARG A 416 -1.61 -2.45 -24.76
CA ARG A 416 -2.50 -1.79 -23.80
C ARG A 416 -3.90 -1.51 -24.34
N LYS A 417 -4.11 -1.38 -25.66
CA LYS A 417 -5.41 -1.02 -26.27
C LYS A 417 -6.57 -1.90 -25.81
N ASP A 418 -6.30 -3.17 -25.54
CA ASP A 418 -7.34 -4.15 -25.19
C ASP A 418 -7.73 -4.12 -23.69
N TYR A 419 -7.03 -3.34 -22.87
CA TYR A 419 -7.17 -3.34 -21.40
C TYR A 419 -7.45 -1.93 -20.85
N GLN A 420 -8.51 -1.29 -21.35
CA GLN A 420 -8.84 0.12 -21.04
C GLN A 420 -10.02 0.28 -20.06
N LYS A 421 -10.54 -0.81 -19.50
CA LYS A 421 -11.71 -0.80 -18.62
C LYS A 421 -11.36 -1.30 -17.24
N VAL A 422 -12.05 -0.77 -16.23
CA VAL A 422 -11.96 -1.24 -14.85
C VAL A 422 -12.83 -2.49 -14.70
N HIS A 423 -12.30 -3.50 -14.03
CA HIS A 423 -12.97 -4.73 -13.61
C HIS A 423 -13.09 -4.77 -12.08
N TYR A 424 -13.88 -5.71 -11.55
CA TYR A 424 -14.15 -5.85 -10.11
C TYR A 424 -14.81 -4.60 -9.52
N CYS A 425 -15.78 -4.06 -10.25
CA CYS A 425 -16.59 -2.90 -9.86
C CYS A 425 -18.00 -3.04 -10.43
N PHE A 426 -18.96 -2.28 -9.89
CA PHE A 426 -20.36 -2.37 -10.31
C PHE A 426 -20.63 -1.67 -11.66
N ASP A 427 -19.87 -0.62 -11.99
CA ASP A 427 -19.98 0.13 -13.26
C ASP A 427 -18.57 0.38 -13.82
N ASN A 428 -18.40 0.23 -15.14
CA ASN A 428 -17.17 0.49 -15.88
C ASN A 428 -17.40 1.24 -17.22
N LYS A 429 -18.47 2.04 -17.31
CA LYS A 429 -18.81 2.81 -18.53
C LYS A 429 -17.66 3.69 -19.01
N LEU A 430 -17.00 4.40 -18.10
CA LEU A 430 -15.82 5.21 -18.42
C LEU A 430 -14.56 4.35 -18.54
N GLY A 431 -13.63 4.75 -19.42
CA GLY A 431 -12.30 4.16 -19.46
C GLY A 431 -11.56 4.31 -18.12
N ALA A 432 -10.69 3.33 -17.80
CA ALA A 432 -9.92 3.31 -16.56
C ALA A 432 -9.08 4.60 -16.36
N TYR A 433 -8.55 5.13 -17.47
CA TYR A 433 -7.73 6.34 -17.49
C TYR A 433 -8.39 7.50 -18.24
N GLU A 434 -9.67 7.36 -18.63
CA GLU A 434 -10.37 8.40 -19.36
C GLU A 434 -10.41 9.70 -18.54
N TYR A 435 -9.98 10.81 -19.15
CA TYR A 435 -10.01 12.12 -18.52
C TYR A 435 -11.42 12.72 -18.63
N VAL A 436 -12.10 12.88 -17.49
CA VAL A 436 -13.43 13.50 -17.44
C VAL A 436 -13.28 15.03 -17.37
N LYS A 437 -13.68 15.73 -18.43
CA LYS A 437 -13.65 17.19 -18.47
C LYS A 437 -14.99 17.77 -17.98
N LEU A 438 -14.97 18.36 -16.79
CA LEU A 438 -16.15 18.99 -16.16
C LEU A 438 -16.38 20.47 -16.54
N ARG A 439 -15.40 21.10 -17.19
CA ARG A 439 -15.34 22.55 -17.46
C ARG A 439 -15.64 22.91 -18.91
#